data_AF-A0A7S0WBB0-F1
#
_entry.id   AF-A0A7S0WBB0-F1
#
_cell.length_a   1.000
_cell.length_b   1.000
_cell.length_c   1.000
_cell.angle_alpha   90.00
_cell.angle_beta   90.00
_cell.angle_gamma   90.00
#
_symmetry.space_group_name_H-M   'P 1'
#
loop_
_entity.id
_entity.type
_entity.pdbx_description
1 polymer ?
#
loop_
_entity_poly.entity_id
_entity_poly.type
_entity_poly.pdbx_seq_one_letter_code
_entity_poly.pdbx_strand_id
1 'polypeptide(L)'
;MSLLPVPLDPGDRGAAAAGPTELTALLDTWFYENVAAGLRRKVSGMEQEVVALNTYAVENVPGVVAVSLKRFDENLLKSDSDVPFPDTLHLHRYSARPEWRGSPIMQSVPWHLKSVVCHRGRSTETGHYYAYTRYSRHLGPSSVWLRFDDAGSPCVTQHPSVCDDPYARSEAVIFLYELDSDAHTAALMMLQEEEEQRGLLGEW
;
A
#
# COMPACT_ATOMS: atom_id res chain seq x y z
N MET A 1 -3.77 21.13 -4.24
CA MET A 1 -4.19 20.32 -5.41
C MET A 1 -4.48 18.91 -4.91
N SER A 2 -5.75 18.60 -4.63
CA SER A 2 -6.21 17.28 -4.24
C SER A 2 -6.46 16.45 -5.50
N LEU A 3 -5.76 15.33 -5.64
CA LEU A 3 -6.19 14.25 -6.53
C LEU A 3 -7.09 13.35 -5.69
N LEU A 4 -8.40 13.62 -5.71
CA LEU A 4 -9.40 12.63 -5.33
C LEU A 4 -10.06 12.11 -6.61
N PRO A 5 -10.39 10.81 -6.67
CA PRO A 5 -11.20 10.28 -7.75
C PRO A 5 -12.58 10.94 -7.70
N VAL A 6 -13.00 11.51 -8.84
CA VAL A 6 -14.35 12.03 -9.03
C VAL A 6 -15.33 10.86 -8.97
N PRO A 7 -16.47 10.97 -8.26
CA PRO A 7 -17.50 9.94 -8.31
C PRO A 7 -18.02 9.84 -9.75
N LEU A 8 -17.88 8.66 -10.35
CA LEU A 8 -18.54 8.37 -11.62
C LEU A 8 -20.05 8.38 -11.41
N ASP A 9 -20.76 8.90 -12.42
CA ASP A 9 -22.22 9.00 -12.51
C ASP A 9 -22.91 7.70 -12.01
N PRO A 10 -23.93 7.74 -11.13
CA PRO A 10 -24.50 6.55 -10.47
C PRO A 10 -25.23 5.58 -11.40
N GLY A 11 -25.21 5.81 -12.72
CA GLY A 11 -26.12 5.19 -13.67
C GLY A 11 -25.76 3.78 -14.14
N ASP A 12 -24.54 3.26 -13.90
CA ASP A 12 -24.13 2.04 -14.64
C ASP A 12 -23.23 1.04 -13.89
N ARG A 13 -23.24 1.04 -12.55
CA ARG A 13 -22.65 -0.07 -11.80
C ARG A 13 -23.60 -0.50 -10.70
N GLY A 14 -24.15 -1.69 -10.87
CA GLY A 14 -24.93 -2.36 -9.83
C GLY A 14 -24.20 -2.24 -8.50
N ALA A 15 -24.91 -1.70 -7.50
CA ALA A 15 -24.43 -1.55 -6.14
C ALA A 15 -24.15 -2.94 -5.55
N ALA A 16 -22.97 -3.48 -5.82
CA ALA A 16 -22.39 -4.52 -5.00
C ALA A 16 -22.17 -3.88 -3.63
N ALA A 17 -22.80 -4.43 -2.60
CA ALA A 17 -22.61 -4.02 -1.22
C ALA A 17 -21.10 -3.92 -0.94
N ALA A 18 -20.61 -2.69 -0.76
CA ALA A 18 -19.19 -2.43 -0.60
C ALA A 18 -18.75 -3.02 0.74
N GLY A 19 -18.07 -4.17 0.68
CA GLY A 19 -17.32 -4.69 1.81
C GLY A 19 -16.27 -3.68 2.28
N PRO A 20 -15.63 -3.90 3.44
CA PRO A 20 -14.56 -3.03 3.91
C PRO A 20 -13.48 -2.93 2.82
N THR A 21 -13.11 -1.70 2.44
CA THR A 21 -12.08 -1.48 1.42
C THR A 21 -10.72 -1.76 2.04
N GLU A 22 -10.07 -2.84 1.60
CA GLU A 22 -8.75 -3.24 2.09
C GLU A 22 -7.64 -2.36 1.49
N LEU A 23 -6.51 -2.24 2.21
CA LEU A 23 -5.34 -1.48 1.76
C LEU A 23 -4.82 -1.95 0.40
N THR A 24 -4.86 -3.26 0.13
CA THR A 24 -4.47 -3.86 -1.15
C THR A 24 -5.34 -3.37 -2.30
N ALA A 25 -6.66 -3.29 -2.09
CA ALA A 25 -7.60 -2.76 -3.07
C ALA A 25 -7.37 -1.26 -3.32
N LEU A 26 -7.08 -0.48 -2.25
CA LEU A 26 -6.72 0.93 -2.39
C LEU A 26 -5.43 1.13 -3.20
N LEU A 27 -4.44 0.27 -3.02
CA LEU A 27 -3.21 0.28 -3.82
C LEU A 27 -3.51 -0.07 -5.28
N ASP A 28 -4.33 -1.08 -5.54
CA ASP A 28 -4.75 -1.45 -6.90
C ASP A 28 -5.45 -0.27 -7.60
N THR A 29 -6.39 0.40 -6.91
CA THR A 29 -7.03 1.61 -7.43
C THR A 29 -6.01 2.72 -7.67
N TRP A 30 -5.05 2.93 -6.76
CA TRP A 30 -4.04 3.96 -6.92
C TRP A 30 -3.09 3.71 -8.10
N PHE A 31 -2.70 2.45 -8.33
CA PHE A 31 -1.78 2.09 -9.41
C PHE A 31 -2.47 2.00 -10.78
N TYR A 32 -3.70 1.48 -10.86
CA TYR A 32 -4.36 1.19 -12.14
C TYR A 32 -5.57 2.06 -12.44
N GLU A 33 -6.30 2.50 -11.41
CA GLU A 33 -7.61 3.17 -11.53
C GLU A 33 -7.60 4.61 -11.01
N ASN A 34 -6.45 5.30 -11.08
CA ASN A 34 -6.31 6.65 -10.53
C ASN A 34 -6.91 7.68 -11.48
N VAL A 35 -8.20 7.96 -11.29
CA VAL A 35 -8.92 8.97 -12.05
C VAL A 35 -8.52 10.36 -11.55
N ALA A 36 -7.90 11.15 -12.43
CA ALA A 36 -7.57 12.54 -12.20
C ALA A 36 -8.51 13.45 -13.01
N ALA A 37 -9.18 14.36 -12.31
CA ALA A 37 -9.94 15.45 -12.92
C ALA A 37 -9.21 16.78 -12.76
N GLY A 38 -9.66 17.84 -13.44
CA GLY A 38 -8.98 19.13 -13.37
C GLY A 38 -7.69 19.22 -14.18
N LEU A 39 -7.37 18.20 -14.99
CA LEU A 39 -6.14 18.19 -15.78
C LEU A 39 -6.28 19.11 -16.98
N ARG A 40 -5.43 20.13 -17.07
CA ARG A 40 -5.35 20.97 -18.27
C ARG A 40 -4.46 20.30 -19.31
N ARG A 41 -5.04 20.03 -20.49
CA ARG A 41 -4.36 19.41 -21.63
C ARG A 41 -4.66 20.19 -22.90
N LYS A 42 -3.68 20.28 -23.80
CA LYS A 42 -3.92 20.80 -25.15
C LYS A 42 -4.57 19.71 -25.99
N VAL A 43 -5.83 19.90 -26.35
CA VAL A 43 -6.58 19.05 -27.27
C VAL A 43 -6.88 19.87 -28.51
N SER A 44 -6.35 19.46 -29.66
CA SER A 44 -6.51 20.18 -30.94
C SER A 44 -6.11 21.66 -30.89
N GLY A 45 -5.04 21.98 -30.15
CA GLY A 45 -4.50 23.34 -30.03
C GLY A 45 -5.16 24.24 -28.99
N MET A 46 -6.29 23.83 -28.42
CA MET A 46 -6.96 24.54 -27.31
C MET A 46 -6.68 23.87 -25.98
N GLU A 47 -6.48 24.67 -24.94
CA GLU A 47 -6.34 24.16 -23.57
C GLU A 47 -7.72 23.83 -23.03
N GLN A 48 -7.92 22.58 -22.64
CA GLN A 48 -9.19 22.07 -22.13
C GLN A 48 -8.94 21.29 -20.84
N GLU A 49 -9.92 21.33 -19.94
CA GLU A 49 -9.95 20.49 -18.75
C GLU A 49 -10.46 19.11 -19.14
N VAL A 50 -9.71 18.07 -18.78
CA VAL A 50 -10.04 16.69 -19.11
C VAL A 50 -10.02 15.82 -17.86
N VAL A 51 -10.85 14.78 -17.89
CA VAL A 51 -10.76 13.64 -16.98
C VAL A 51 -9.85 12.61 -17.63
N ALA A 52 -8.85 12.13 -16.90
CA ALA A 52 -7.95 11.11 -17.39
C ALA A 52 -7.76 9.99 -16.36
N LEU A 53 -7.53 8.80 -16.89
CA LEU A 53 -7.08 7.66 -16.12
C LEU A 53 -5.54 7.66 -16.08
N ASN A 54 -4.97 7.83 -14.90
CA ASN A 54 -3.54 7.69 -14.67
C ASN A 54 -3.23 6.26 -14.22
N THR A 55 -2.25 5.64 -14.87
CA THR A 55 -1.69 4.36 -14.46
C THR A 55 -0.23 4.58 -14.07
N TYR A 56 0.17 4.03 -12.94
CA TYR A 56 1.51 4.15 -12.40
C TYR A 56 2.20 2.78 -12.39
N ALA A 57 3.53 2.81 -12.45
CA ALA A 57 4.36 1.63 -12.30
C ALA A 57 5.58 1.98 -11.45
N VAL A 58 6.11 0.99 -10.74
CA VAL A 58 7.30 1.11 -9.91
C VAL A 58 8.52 0.76 -10.76
N GLU A 59 9.38 1.73 -11.08
CA GLU A 59 10.59 1.49 -11.88
C GLU A 59 11.65 0.68 -11.13
N ASN A 60 11.96 1.11 -9.90
CA ASN A 60 12.91 0.47 -9.03
C ASN A 60 12.19 -0.04 -7.79
N VAL A 61 12.35 -1.33 -7.53
CA VAL A 61 11.72 -2.00 -6.41
C VAL A 61 12.40 -1.55 -5.11
N PRO A 62 11.69 -0.83 -4.22
CA PRO A 62 12.32 -0.24 -3.03
C PRO A 62 12.42 -1.25 -1.90
N GLY A 63 13.53 -1.21 -1.15
CA GLY A 63 13.72 -2.03 0.05
C GLY A 63 12.73 -1.69 1.18
N VAL A 64 12.25 -0.44 1.24
CA VAL A 64 11.22 0.01 2.20
C VAL A 64 10.18 0.83 1.47
N VAL A 65 8.90 0.59 1.77
CA VAL A 65 7.76 1.32 1.23
C VAL A 65 6.97 1.95 2.35
N ALA A 66 6.76 3.25 2.23
CA ALA A 66 5.80 3.98 3.04
C ALA A 66 4.51 4.16 2.25
N VAL A 67 3.41 3.62 2.78
CA VAL A 67 2.06 3.85 2.24
C VAL A 67 1.35 4.84 3.17
N SER A 68 1.03 6.03 2.66
CA SER A 68 0.27 7.03 3.41
C SER A 68 -1.19 6.98 3.00
N LEU A 69 -2.08 6.77 3.96
CA LEU A 69 -3.51 6.79 3.74
C LEU A 69 -4.05 8.19 4.00
N LYS A 70 -4.56 8.84 2.94
CA LYS A 70 -5.22 10.14 3.06
C LYS A 70 -6.58 9.95 3.76
N ARG A 71 -6.62 10.17 5.07
CA ARG A 71 -7.86 10.07 5.85
C ARG A 71 -8.58 11.39 6.05
N PHE A 72 -7.94 12.52 5.79
CA PHE A 72 -8.55 13.83 5.98
C PHE A 72 -9.10 14.35 4.66
N ASP A 73 -10.37 14.75 4.70
CA ASP A 73 -11.06 15.37 3.57
C ASP A 73 -10.66 16.85 3.40
N GLU A 74 -11.34 17.55 2.51
CA GLU A 74 -11.07 18.97 2.23
C GLU A 74 -11.52 19.89 3.38
N ASN A 75 -12.37 19.40 4.27
CA ASN A 75 -12.80 20.08 5.50
C ASN A 75 -11.90 19.73 6.70
N LEU A 76 -10.79 19.02 6.47
CA LEU A 76 -9.87 18.53 7.50
C LEU A 76 -10.52 17.58 8.51
N LEU A 77 -11.63 16.94 8.13
CA LEU A 77 -12.31 15.93 8.93
C LEU A 77 -11.77 14.56 8.58
N LYS A 78 -11.45 13.78 9.62
CA LYS A 78 -10.94 12.42 9.46
C LYS A 78 -12.07 11.45 9.12
N SER A 79 -11.86 10.64 8.09
CA SER A 79 -12.64 9.44 7.78
C SER A 79 -12.43 8.38 8.86
N ASP A 80 -13.54 7.89 9.41
CA ASP A 80 -13.63 6.84 10.44
C ASP A 80 -13.74 5.42 9.85
N SER A 81 -13.67 5.29 8.52
CA SER A 81 -13.79 4.00 7.85
C SER A 81 -12.65 3.06 8.23
N ASP A 82 -13.00 1.82 8.57
CA ASP A 82 -12.04 0.75 8.80
C ASP A 82 -11.39 0.36 7.48
N VAL A 83 -10.05 0.37 7.47
CA VAL A 83 -9.25 -0.11 6.35
C VAL A 83 -8.42 -1.29 6.86
N PRO A 84 -8.83 -2.53 6.58
CA PRO A 84 -7.99 -3.69 6.83
C PRO A 84 -6.69 -3.58 6.03
N PHE A 85 -5.56 -3.92 6.66
CA PHE A 85 -4.25 -3.92 6.03
C PHE A 85 -3.53 -5.24 6.30
N PRO A 86 -2.86 -5.83 5.29
CA PRO A 86 -2.21 -7.12 5.44
C PRO A 86 -0.83 -7.00 6.10
N ASP A 87 -0.36 -8.09 6.70
CA ASP A 87 1.03 -8.21 7.17
C ASP A 87 2.03 -8.27 6.02
N THR A 88 1.57 -8.59 4.80
CA THR A 88 2.40 -8.68 3.59
C THR A 88 1.79 -7.92 2.41
N LEU A 89 2.67 -7.28 1.62
CA LEU A 89 2.34 -6.74 0.31
C LEU A 89 3.21 -7.39 -0.77
N HIS A 90 2.65 -7.57 -1.97
CA HIS A 90 3.36 -8.08 -3.13
C HIS A 90 3.41 -6.99 -4.19
N LEU A 91 4.48 -6.18 -4.17
CA LEU A 91 4.57 -4.98 -4.99
C LEU A 91 5.12 -5.23 -6.39
N HIS A 92 5.70 -6.41 -6.65
CA HIS A 92 6.21 -6.78 -7.97
C HIS A 92 5.15 -6.76 -9.07
N ARG A 93 3.86 -6.94 -8.74
CA ARG A 93 2.74 -6.78 -9.68
C ARG A 93 2.63 -5.36 -10.26
N TYR A 94 3.14 -4.35 -9.56
CA TYR A 94 3.18 -2.95 -10.03
C TYR A 94 4.50 -2.59 -10.71
N SER A 95 5.45 -3.52 -10.84
CA SER A 95 6.75 -3.28 -11.45
C SER A 95 6.62 -2.79 -12.88
N ALA A 96 7.41 -1.79 -13.28
CA ALA A 96 7.52 -1.35 -14.67
C ALA A 96 8.21 -2.40 -15.57
N ARG A 97 8.97 -3.32 -14.97
CA ARG A 97 9.67 -4.42 -15.65
C ARG A 97 8.72 -5.59 -15.92
N PRO A 98 8.38 -5.90 -17.19
CA PRO A 98 7.45 -6.99 -17.53
C PRO A 98 7.90 -8.36 -17.02
N GLU A 99 9.20 -8.63 -17.03
CA GLU A 99 9.83 -9.85 -16.53
C GLU A 99 9.57 -10.08 -15.05
N TRP A 100 9.49 -9.02 -14.25
CA TRP A 100 9.15 -9.11 -12.82
C TRP A 100 7.65 -9.12 -12.61
N ARG A 101 6.92 -8.29 -13.37
CA ARG A 101 5.47 -8.18 -13.26
C ARG A 101 4.79 -9.51 -13.60
N GLY A 102 5.29 -10.25 -14.59
CA GLY A 102 4.72 -11.52 -15.04
C GLY A 102 5.31 -12.76 -14.37
N SER A 103 6.42 -12.64 -13.63
CA SER A 103 7.08 -13.79 -13.01
C SER A 103 6.37 -14.24 -11.73
N PRO A 104 5.91 -15.51 -11.66
CA PRO A 104 5.37 -16.06 -10.41
C PRO A 104 6.38 -16.03 -9.26
N ILE A 105 7.68 -16.20 -9.56
CA ILE A 105 8.77 -16.15 -8.58
C ILE A 105 8.85 -14.74 -7.98
N MET A 106 8.92 -13.70 -8.80
CA MET A 106 8.98 -12.32 -8.30
C MET A 106 7.69 -11.91 -7.59
N GLN A 107 6.53 -12.32 -8.09
CA GLN A 107 5.26 -12.05 -7.41
C GLN A 107 5.17 -12.69 -6.02
N SER A 108 5.90 -13.78 -5.77
CA SER A 108 5.92 -14.43 -4.46
C SER A 108 6.75 -13.67 -3.41
N VAL A 109 7.64 -12.76 -3.83
CA VAL A 109 8.51 -12.00 -2.92
C VAL A 109 7.68 -10.96 -2.13
N PRO A 110 7.63 -11.08 -0.79
CA PRO A 110 6.80 -10.21 0.02
C PRO A 110 7.57 -8.97 0.54
N TRP A 111 6.80 -7.92 0.78
CA TRP A 111 7.15 -6.86 1.71
C TRP A 111 6.38 -7.09 3.00
N HIS A 112 7.05 -7.05 4.12
CA HIS A 112 6.47 -7.29 5.43
C HIS A 112 6.17 -5.99 6.17
N LEU A 113 5.00 -5.91 6.78
CA LEU A 113 4.62 -4.78 7.61
C LEU A 113 5.58 -4.67 8.80
N LYS A 114 6.26 -3.55 8.91
CA LYS A 114 7.22 -3.25 9.98
C LYS A 114 6.67 -2.28 11.00
N SER A 115 5.94 -1.27 10.55
CA SER A 115 5.41 -0.25 11.44
C SER A 115 4.09 0.29 10.92
N VAL A 116 3.26 0.74 11.85
CA VAL A 116 2.01 1.44 11.56
C VAL A 116 1.98 2.68 12.44
N VAL A 117 1.80 3.85 11.83
CA VAL A 117 1.51 5.09 12.57
C VAL A 117 0.01 5.30 12.54
N CYS A 118 -0.56 5.52 13.71
CA CYS A 118 -1.96 5.77 13.91
C CYS A 118 -2.19 7.20 14.40
N HIS A 119 -3.32 7.78 14.02
CA HIS A 119 -3.80 9.05 14.53
C HIS A 119 -5.17 8.86 15.17
N ARG A 120 -5.28 9.19 16.45
CA ARG A 120 -6.52 9.24 17.22
C ARG A 120 -7.02 10.67 17.30
N GLY A 121 -8.21 10.93 16.77
CA GLY A 121 -8.78 12.28 16.73
C GLY A 121 -9.59 12.50 15.46
N ARG A 122 -10.37 13.58 15.42
CA ARG A 122 -11.26 13.89 14.28
C ARG A 122 -10.71 14.94 13.32
N SER A 123 -9.69 15.68 13.70
CA SER A 123 -9.15 16.79 12.89
C SER A 123 -7.63 16.68 12.71
N THR A 124 -7.08 17.46 11.78
CA THR A 124 -5.62 17.57 11.61
C THR A 124 -4.97 18.44 12.68
N GLU A 125 -5.73 19.29 13.36
CA GLU A 125 -5.23 20.27 14.34
C GLU A 125 -5.24 19.72 15.77
N THR A 126 -6.04 18.69 16.02
CA THR A 126 -6.20 18.05 17.32
C THR A 126 -6.20 16.54 17.21
N GLY A 127 -5.65 15.87 18.22
CA GLY A 127 -5.57 14.42 18.25
C GLY A 127 -4.26 13.96 18.86
N HIS A 128 -4.00 12.68 18.68
CA HIS A 128 -2.90 11.99 19.30
C HIS A 128 -2.30 10.97 18.34
N TYR A 129 -0.99 11.03 18.15
CA TYR A 129 -0.27 10.07 17.33
C TYR A 129 0.35 8.99 18.21
N TYR A 130 0.19 7.75 17.80
CA TYR A 130 0.82 6.61 18.43
C TYR A 130 1.26 5.64 17.34
N ALA A 131 2.21 4.76 17.64
CA ALA A 131 2.82 3.92 16.63
C ALA A 131 2.96 2.47 17.10
N TYR A 132 2.84 1.54 16.17
CA TYR A 132 3.26 0.17 16.34
C TYR A 132 4.55 -0.03 15.56
N THR A 133 5.50 -0.75 16.15
CA THR A 133 6.63 -1.29 15.41
C THR A 133 6.84 -2.74 15.78
N ARG A 134 7.16 -3.57 14.78
CA ARG A 134 7.55 -4.93 15.03
C ARG A 134 8.96 -4.94 15.59
N TYR A 135 9.13 -5.52 16.77
CA TYR A 135 10.44 -5.65 17.41
C TYR A 135 11.27 -6.77 16.79
N SER A 136 10.62 -7.84 16.31
CA SER A 136 11.33 -8.98 15.75
C SER A 136 11.83 -8.71 14.32
N ARG A 137 13.10 -9.10 14.09
CA ARG A 137 13.72 -9.06 12.76
C ARG A 137 13.01 -10.02 11.80
N HIS A 138 12.81 -11.26 12.25
CA HIS A 138 12.16 -12.32 11.49
C HIS A 138 10.65 -12.34 11.72
N LEU A 139 9.91 -12.79 10.70
CA LEU A 139 8.50 -13.13 10.84
C LEU A 139 8.36 -14.50 11.45
N GLY A 140 7.43 -14.62 12.38
CA GLY A 140 7.09 -15.90 12.96
C GLY A 140 6.02 -15.75 14.03
N PRO A 141 5.55 -16.87 14.59
CA PRO A 141 4.54 -16.88 15.64
C PRO A 141 5.00 -16.18 16.93
N SER A 142 6.30 -15.89 17.07
CA SER A 142 6.90 -15.16 18.19
C SER A 142 7.15 -13.68 17.89
N SER A 143 6.67 -13.15 16.76
CA SER A 143 6.79 -11.73 16.45
C SER A 143 6.05 -10.89 17.49
N VAL A 144 6.80 -10.01 18.17
CA VAL A 144 6.25 -9.08 19.14
C VAL A 144 6.12 -7.70 18.51
N TRP A 145 4.97 -7.08 18.69
CA TRP A 145 4.73 -5.68 18.36
C TRP A 145 4.86 -4.82 19.60
N LEU A 146 5.53 -3.69 19.47
CA LEU A 146 5.59 -2.66 20.49
C LEU A 146 4.69 -1.51 20.05
N ARG A 147 3.78 -1.12 20.93
CA ARG A 147 2.94 0.07 20.79
C ARG A 147 3.58 1.19 21.61
N PHE A 148 3.85 2.31 20.97
CA PHE A 148 4.39 3.54 21.56
C PHE A 148 3.28 4.58 21.60
N ASP A 149 2.85 4.93 22.81
CA ASP A 149 1.74 5.83 23.08
C ASP A 149 2.09 6.68 24.32
N ASP A 150 2.55 7.93 24.11
CA ASP A 150 2.99 8.80 25.20
C ASP A 150 1.84 9.32 26.09
N ALA A 151 0.59 9.24 25.62
CA ALA A 151 -0.60 9.49 26.41
C ALA A 151 -1.00 8.29 27.28
N GLY A 152 -0.46 7.10 26.98
CA GLY A 152 -0.68 5.87 27.72
C GLY A 152 0.25 5.71 28.93
N SER A 153 -0.22 4.93 29.92
CA SER A 153 0.62 4.48 31.05
C SER A 153 0.46 2.96 31.24
N PRO A 154 1.50 2.15 30.93
CA PRO A 154 2.82 2.55 30.45
C PRO A 154 2.78 3.10 29.01
N CYS A 155 3.77 3.94 28.67
CA CYS A 155 3.86 4.55 27.34
C CYS A 155 4.35 3.59 26.24
N VAL A 156 4.81 2.41 26.63
CA VAL A 156 5.17 1.31 25.73
C VAL A 156 4.48 0.04 26.19
N THR A 157 3.67 -0.56 25.32
CA THR A 157 2.99 -1.84 25.57
C THR A 157 3.36 -2.87 24.50
N GLN A 158 3.32 -4.15 24.87
CA GLN A 158 3.54 -5.25 23.92
C GLN A 158 2.20 -5.78 23.41
N HIS A 159 2.15 -6.08 22.12
CA HIS A 159 0.99 -6.65 21.45
C HIS A 159 1.42 -7.87 20.62
N PRO A 160 0.60 -8.94 20.57
CA PRO A 160 0.88 -10.08 19.70
C PRO A 160 0.70 -9.72 18.21
N SER A 161 -0.31 -8.90 17.89
CA SER A 161 -0.48 -8.31 16.57
C SER A 161 -0.99 -6.88 16.66
N VAL A 162 -0.64 -6.05 15.67
CA VAL A 162 -1.28 -4.74 15.47
C VAL A 162 -2.76 -4.88 15.12
N CYS A 163 -3.15 -5.98 14.46
CA CYS A 163 -4.52 -6.26 14.05
C CYS A 163 -5.45 -6.62 15.23
N ASP A 164 -4.89 -6.93 16.41
CA ASP A 164 -5.65 -7.19 17.62
C ASP A 164 -6.16 -5.90 18.27
N ASP A 165 -5.58 -4.75 17.91
CA ASP A 165 -6.09 -3.46 18.35
C ASP A 165 -7.33 -3.08 17.51
N PRO A 166 -8.52 -2.95 18.13
CA PRO A 166 -9.76 -2.68 17.40
C PRO A 166 -9.76 -1.32 16.69
N TYR A 167 -8.89 -0.39 17.11
CA TYR A 167 -8.81 0.96 16.53
C TYR A 167 -7.75 1.06 15.43
N ALA A 168 -6.82 0.11 15.31
CA ALA A 168 -5.73 0.21 14.34
C ALA A 168 -6.23 0.41 12.90
N ARG A 169 -7.35 -0.24 12.52
CA ARG A 169 -7.91 -0.16 11.16
C ARG A 169 -8.56 1.19 10.82
N SER A 170 -9.11 1.90 11.80
CA SER A 170 -9.69 3.24 11.63
C SER A 170 -8.69 4.36 11.98
N GLU A 171 -7.62 4.05 12.72
CA GLU A 171 -6.63 5.02 13.16
C GLU A 171 -5.34 5.02 12.31
N ALA A 172 -4.99 3.93 11.61
CA ALA A 172 -3.78 3.84 10.81
C ALA A 172 -3.73 4.85 9.65
N VAL A 173 -2.69 5.68 9.62
CA VAL A 173 -2.48 6.73 8.61
C VAL A 173 -1.21 6.51 7.78
N ILE A 174 -0.21 5.83 8.32
CA ILE A 174 1.02 5.49 7.59
C ILE A 174 1.38 4.04 7.89
N PHE A 175 1.72 3.29 6.84
CA PHE A 175 2.21 1.92 6.91
C PHE A 175 3.63 1.89 6.38
N LEU A 176 4.54 1.25 7.11
CA LEU A 176 5.89 0.98 6.66
C LEU A 176 6.04 -0.51 6.41
N TYR A 177 6.38 -0.85 5.18
CA TYR A 177 6.63 -2.22 4.73
C TYR A 177 8.09 -2.36 4.29
N GLU A 178 8.74 -3.46 4.65
CA GLU A 178 10.13 -3.75 4.29
C GLU A 178 10.21 -5.02 3.45
N LEU A 179 10.96 -4.96 2.35
CA LEU A 179 11.21 -6.07 1.45
C LEU A 179 11.91 -7.22 2.20
N ASP A 180 11.44 -8.45 2.00
CA ASP A 180 12.24 -9.61 2.35
C ASP A 180 13.43 -9.73 1.38
N SER A 181 14.57 -9.19 1.80
CA SER A 181 15.80 -9.15 0.99
C SER A 181 16.33 -10.55 0.66
N ASP A 182 16.13 -11.51 1.55
CA ASP A 182 16.62 -12.87 1.38
C ASP A 182 15.77 -13.59 0.33
N ALA A 183 14.44 -13.47 0.45
CA ALA A 183 13.51 -13.97 -0.56
C ALA A 183 13.72 -13.28 -1.93
N HIS A 184 13.96 -11.96 -1.93
CA HIS A 184 14.23 -11.22 -3.15
C HIS A 184 15.53 -11.67 -3.83
N THR A 185 16.60 -11.88 -3.07
CA THR A 185 17.89 -12.36 -3.60
C THR A 185 17.74 -13.77 -4.16
N ALA A 186 17.05 -14.67 -3.45
CA ALA A 186 16.76 -16.01 -3.93
C ALA A 186 15.94 -15.99 -5.23
N ALA A 187 14.91 -15.13 -5.30
CA ALA A 187 14.09 -14.96 -6.50
C ALA A 187 14.91 -14.51 -7.72
N LEU A 188 15.85 -13.58 -7.53
CA LEU A 188 16.75 -13.14 -8.61
C LEU A 188 17.67 -14.27 -9.09
N MET A 189 18.20 -15.09 -8.16
CA MET A 189 19.02 -16.26 -8.52
C MET A 189 18.21 -17.28 -9.32
N MET A 190 16.99 -17.60 -8.88
CA MET A 190 16.11 -18.53 -9.58
C MET A 190 15.74 -18.04 -11.00
N LEU A 191 15.46 -16.75 -11.16
CA LEU A 191 15.21 -16.17 -12.48
C LEU A 191 16.41 -16.31 -13.41
N GLN A 192 17.63 -16.07 -12.90
CA GLN A 192 18.84 -16.22 -13.69
C GLN A 192 19.03 -17.67 -14.14
N GLU A 193 18.80 -18.65 -13.25
CA GLU A 193 18.85 -20.07 -13.61
C GLU A 193 17.80 -20.46 -14.67
N GLU A 194 16.58 -19.93 -14.59
CA GLU A 194 15.53 -20.15 -15.59
C GLU A 194 15.90 -19.58 -16.97
N GLU A 195 16.54 -18.40 -17.01
CA GLU A 195 17.02 -17.78 -18.24
C GLU A 195 18.17 -18.57 -18.87
N GLU A 196 19.14 -19.01 -18.07
CA GLU A 196 20.26 -19.85 -18.53
C GLU A 196 19.75 -21.19 -19.12
N GLN A 197 18.79 -21.85 -18.46
CA GLN A 197 18.18 -23.08 -18.96
C GLN A 197 17.39 -22.87 -20.26
N ARG A 198 16.68 -21.75 -20.39
CA ARG A 198 15.98 -21.40 -21.64
C ARG A 198 16.93 -21.09 -22.79
N GLY A 199 18.04 -20.41 -22.51
CA GLY A 199 19.09 -20.14 -23.49
C GLY A 199 19.68 -21.42 -24.07
N LEU A 200 19.94 -22.42 -23.21
CA LEU A 200 20.48 -23.73 -23.62
C LEU A 200 19.50 -24.57 -24.45
N LEU A 201 18.18 -24.37 -24.28
CA LEU A 201 17.14 -25.06 -25.03
C LEU A 201 16.74 -24.35 -26.35
N GLY A 202 17.16 -23.10 -26.53
CA GLY A 202 16.87 -22.27 -27.72
C GLY A 202 17.89 -22.37 -28.85
N GLU A 203 19.01 -23.09 -28.64
CA GLU A 203 20.05 -23.33 -29.64
C GLU A 203 19.88 -24.68 -30.36
N TRP A 204 18.74 -24.95 -31.01
CA TRP A 204 18.58 -26.08 -31.95
C TRP A 204 17.63 -25.75 -33.11
#